data_AF-A0A0A1DNY4-F1
#
_entry.id   AF-A0A0A1DNY4-F1
#
_cell.length_a   1.000
_cell.length_b   1.000
_cell.length_c   1.000
_cell.angle_alpha   90.00
_cell.angle_beta   90.00
_cell.angle_gamma   90.00
#
_symmetry.space_group_name_H-M   'P 1'
#
loop_
_entity.id
_entity.type
_entity.pdbx_description
1 polymer ?
#
loop_
_entity_poly.entity_id
_entity_poly.type
_entity_poly.pdbx_seq_one_letter_code
_entity_poly.pdbx_strand_id
1 'polypeptide(L)'
;MAGCGTQTAGEADPGAHRVGDPDYVFDQIKTARESGVALVSHPDSLLDSLPNHHVIAKTEKGTIETAFTDLVLTGKVVDVRPGDAVRYTSTDPSFEGNEEEGIKSVDFDDPAANDRNVVVTIKPTWSAGEKIGETIEVRMGTAGGDPHDFMAGLRGLQDDETLWLLKRSAQSRYQGEWTTVMGSALVGPVGQDGTINFPALGGDEEGFVKTLTTITAVREAAEGPERTTQMDLTQ
;
A
#
# COMPACT_ATOMS: atom_id res chain seq x y z
N MET A 1 -54.76 23.65 17.81
CA MET A 1 -54.25 22.32 17.43
C MET A 1 -52.75 22.45 17.18
N ALA A 2 -51.95 22.13 18.18
CA ALA A 2 -50.49 22.13 18.10
C ALA A 2 -50.04 20.69 17.86
N GLY A 3 -49.39 20.44 16.72
CA GLY A 3 -48.72 19.19 16.42
C GLY A 3 -47.21 19.43 16.39
N CYS A 4 -46.55 19.17 17.52
CA CYS A 4 -45.09 19.04 17.58
C CYS A 4 -44.70 17.76 16.83
N GLY A 5 -44.07 17.92 15.67
CA GLY A 5 -43.35 16.82 15.02
C GLY A 5 -42.01 16.66 15.70
N THR A 6 -41.86 15.62 16.51
CA THR A 6 -40.59 15.11 17.02
C THR A 6 -39.67 14.79 15.84
N GLN A 7 -38.62 15.59 15.65
CA GLN A 7 -37.44 15.19 14.89
C GLN A 7 -36.79 14.04 15.64
N THR A 8 -36.93 12.83 15.11
CA THR A 8 -36.06 11.71 15.47
C THR A 8 -34.63 12.10 15.12
N ALA A 9 -33.77 12.19 16.14
CA ALA A 9 -32.33 12.24 15.97
C ALA A 9 -31.92 11.09 15.05
N GLY A 10 -31.23 11.41 13.95
CA GLY A 10 -30.69 10.39 13.05
C GLY A 10 -29.82 9.43 13.84
N GLU A 11 -30.08 8.14 13.70
CA GLU A 11 -29.10 7.10 14.02
C GLU A 11 -27.78 7.48 13.35
N ALA A 12 -26.73 7.65 14.15
CA ALA A 12 -25.39 7.74 13.63
C ALA A 12 -25.11 6.46 12.84
N ASP A 13 -24.72 6.61 11.57
CA ASP A 13 -24.27 5.51 10.75
C ASP A 13 -23.10 4.81 11.47
N PRO A 14 -23.26 3.54 11.90
CA PRO A 14 -22.20 2.82 12.62
C PRO A 14 -20.97 2.55 11.74
N GLY A 15 -21.01 2.84 10.44
CA GLY A 15 -19.89 2.76 9.50
C GLY A 15 -19.19 4.08 9.20
N ALA A 16 -19.55 5.20 9.84
CA ALA A 16 -18.88 6.48 9.63
C ALA A 16 -17.52 6.51 10.38
N HIS A 17 -16.50 5.88 9.79
CA HIS A 17 -15.11 6.01 10.26
C HIS A 17 -14.71 7.49 10.27
N ARG A 18 -14.08 7.92 11.36
CA ARG A 18 -13.67 9.32 11.53
C ARG A 18 -12.32 9.54 10.84
N VAL A 19 -12.16 10.69 10.19
CA VAL A 19 -10.85 11.14 9.71
C VAL A 19 -9.83 11.09 10.85
N GLY A 20 -8.69 10.43 10.61
CA GLY A 20 -7.64 10.18 11.61
C GLY A 20 -7.69 8.80 12.29
N ASP A 21 -8.72 8.00 12.02
CA ASP A 21 -8.82 6.60 12.45
C ASP A 21 -7.98 5.70 11.51
N PRO A 22 -7.17 4.75 12.03
CA PRO A 22 -6.55 3.69 11.23
C PRO A 22 -7.50 2.98 10.26
N ASP A 23 -8.74 2.69 10.67
CA ASP A 23 -9.67 1.96 9.81
C ASP A 23 -10.02 2.77 8.55
N TYR A 24 -10.12 4.10 8.68
CA TYR A 24 -10.35 5.01 7.57
C TYR A 24 -9.23 4.94 6.51
N VAL A 25 -7.95 4.80 6.93
CA VAL A 25 -6.85 4.71 5.96
C VAL A 25 -6.93 3.44 5.13
N PHE A 26 -7.29 2.31 5.76
CA PHE A 26 -7.37 1.05 5.05
C PHE A 26 -8.55 1.00 4.08
N ASP A 27 -9.67 1.66 4.41
CA ASP A 27 -10.78 1.83 3.46
C ASP A 27 -10.41 2.67 2.24
N GLN A 28 -9.62 3.73 2.42
CA GLN A 28 -9.09 4.53 1.30
C GLN A 28 -8.15 3.69 0.42
N ILE A 29 -7.23 2.93 1.03
CA ILE A 29 -6.34 2.02 0.31
C ILE A 29 -7.13 0.94 -0.44
N LYS A 30 -8.17 0.38 0.19
CA LYS A 30 -9.04 -0.61 -0.43
C LYS A 30 -9.73 -0.05 -1.67
N THR A 31 -10.32 1.13 -1.55
CA THR A 31 -11.01 1.83 -2.65
C THR A 31 -10.04 2.12 -3.80
N ALA A 32 -8.83 2.57 -3.47
CA ALA A 32 -7.75 2.79 -4.42
C ALA A 32 -7.35 1.50 -5.16
N ARG A 33 -7.14 0.40 -4.44
CA ARG A 33 -6.84 -0.92 -5.00
C ARG A 33 -7.94 -1.36 -5.97
N GLU A 34 -9.21 -1.22 -5.56
CA GLU A 34 -10.38 -1.63 -6.34
C GLU A 34 -10.62 -0.73 -7.56
N SER A 35 -10.16 0.53 -7.53
CA SER A 35 -10.25 1.46 -8.68
C SER A 35 -9.33 1.10 -9.86
N GLY A 36 -8.47 0.09 -9.72
CA GLY A 36 -7.77 -0.54 -10.84
C GLY A 36 -6.45 0.12 -11.27
N VAL A 37 -5.81 0.92 -10.41
CA VAL A 37 -4.48 1.46 -10.69
C VAL A 37 -3.43 0.33 -10.62
N ALA A 38 -3.09 -0.19 -11.81
CA ALA A 38 -2.02 -1.14 -12.15
C ALA A 38 -1.99 -2.50 -11.41
N LEU A 39 -2.70 -3.50 -11.97
CA LEU A 39 -2.50 -4.92 -11.67
C LEU A 39 -1.37 -5.50 -12.55
N VAL A 40 -0.13 -5.45 -12.08
CA VAL A 40 0.97 -6.27 -12.62
C VAL A 40 1.26 -7.36 -11.58
N SER A 41 0.95 -8.62 -11.93
CA SER A 41 1.30 -9.86 -11.20
C SER A 41 1.39 -9.70 -9.68
N HIS A 42 0.28 -9.92 -8.98
CA HIS A 42 0.23 -9.88 -7.52
C HIS A 42 0.47 -11.27 -6.93
N PRO A 43 1.03 -11.36 -5.71
CA PRO A 43 1.13 -12.64 -5.01
C PRO A 43 -0.26 -13.19 -4.69
N ASP A 44 -0.43 -14.51 -4.79
CA ASP A 44 -1.70 -15.19 -4.44
C ASP A 44 -1.84 -15.43 -2.92
N SER A 45 -0.75 -15.29 -2.18
CA SER A 45 -0.72 -15.47 -0.73
C SER A 45 0.35 -14.60 -0.06
N LEU A 46 0.19 -14.34 1.24
CA LEU A 46 1.21 -13.66 2.04
C LEU A 46 2.52 -14.46 2.02
N LEU A 47 2.43 -15.79 2.06
CA LEU A 47 3.59 -16.66 2.00
C LEU A 47 4.37 -16.49 0.68
N ASP A 48 3.68 -16.32 -0.45
CA ASP A 48 4.31 -16.10 -1.74
C ASP A 48 4.82 -14.67 -1.91
N SER A 49 4.31 -13.73 -1.13
CA SER A 49 4.75 -12.34 -1.17
C SER A 49 6.06 -12.08 -0.43
N LEU A 50 6.56 -13.02 0.39
CA LEU A 50 7.76 -12.81 1.22
C LEU A 50 9.05 -12.67 0.39
N PRO A 51 10.07 -11.94 0.89
CA PRO A 51 11.30 -11.68 0.13
C PRO A 51 12.13 -12.91 -0.23
N ASN A 52 11.94 -14.04 0.47
CA ASN A 52 12.61 -15.31 0.18
C ASN A 52 11.88 -16.15 -0.89
N HIS A 53 10.88 -15.59 -1.58
CA HIS A 53 10.16 -16.26 -2.65
C HIS A 53 10.39 -15.58 -4.00
N HIS A 54 10.86 -16.38 -4.97
CA HIS A 54 11.11 -15.96 -6.34
C HIS A 54 10.11 -16.59 -7.29
N VAL A 55 9.68 -15.82 -8.29
CA VAL A 55 8.85 -16.29 -9.40
C VAL A 55 9.71 -16.32 -10.65
N ILE A 56 9.80 -17.50 -11.25
CA ILE A 56 10.41 -17.71 -12.55
C ILE A 56 9.29 -17.90 -13.56
N ALA A 57 9.02 -16.89 -14.37
CA ALA A 57 8.01 -16.92 -15.42
C ALA A 57 8.68 -17.12 -16.78
N LYS A 58 8.34 -18.21 -17.46
CA LYS A 58 8.71 -18.44 -18.86
C LYS A 58 7.69 -17.77 -19.76
N THR A 59 8.16 -16.88 -20.64
CA THR A 59 7.35 -16.16 -21.61
C THR A 59 7.83 -16.48 -23.03
N GLU A 60 7.06 -16.09 -24.05
CA GLU A 60 7.50 -16.22 -25.45
C GLU A 60 8.82 -15.49 -25.74
N LYS A 61 9.14 -14.45 -24.95
CA LYS A 61 10.33 -13.61 -25.11
C LYS A 61 11.51 -14.07 -24.25
N GLY A 62 11.34 -15.10 -23.42
CA GLY A 62 12.38 -15.61 -22.53
C GLY A 62 11.90 -15.81 -21.09
N THR A 63 12.85 -16.08 -20.19
CA THR A 63 12.58 -16.29 -18.77
C THR A 63 12.74 -14.98 -18.00
N ILE A 64 11.75 -14.66 -17.18
CA ILE A 64 11.75 -13.54 -16.24
C ILE A 64 11.85 -14.12 -14.84
N GLU A 65 12.78 -13.61 -14.05
CA GLU A 65 12.88 -13.91 -12.62
C GLU A 65 12.57 -12.64 -11.83
N THR A 66 11.64 -12.72 -10.90
CA THR A 66 11.21 -11.57 -10.09
C THR A 66 10.80 -12.01 -8.70
N ALA A 67 10.88 -11.09 -7.73
CA ALA A 67 10.22 -11.20 -6.44
C ALA A 67 9.04 -10.22 -6.37
N PHE A 68 8.04 -10.54 -5.55
CA PHE A 68 6.93 -9.63 -5.28
C PHE A 68 7.33 -8.52 -4.31
N THR A 69 8.16 -8.84 -3.31
CA THR A 69 8.73 -7.90 -2.36
C THR A 69 10.24 -8.04 -2.32
N ASP A 70 10.92 -6.92 -2.04
CA ASP A 70 12.35 -6.94 -1.72
C ASP A 70 12.56 -6.88 -0.20
N LEU A 71 11.55 -6.44 0.55
CA LEU A 71 11.63 -6.22 2.00
C LEU A 71 10.27 -6.47 2.65
N VAL A 72 10.28 -7.22 3.75
CA VAL A 72 9.20 -7.26 4.72
C VAL A 72 9.71 -6.72 6.05
N LEU A 73 8.94 -5.87 6.71
CA LEU A 73 9.33 -5.32 8.01
C LEU A 73 8.15 -5.17 8.95
N THR A 74 8.44 -5.22 10.25
CA THR A 74 7.58 -4.61 11.25
C THR A 74 8.20 -3.33 11.76
N GLY A 75 7.36 -2.34 12.08
CA GLY A 75 7.84 -1.10 12.64
C GLY A 75 6.73 -0.19 13.10
N LYS A 76 7.14 0.98 13.59
CA LYS A 76 6.24 2.06 13.95
C LYS A 76 6.38 3.21 12.95
N VAL A 77 5.24 3.78 12.56
CA VAL A 77 5.24 5.04 11.83
C VAL A 77 5.71 6.13 12.78
N VAL A 78 6.70 6.92 12.37
CA VAL A 78 7.27 8.00 13.20
C VAL A 78 7.12 9.37 12.57
N ASP A 79 6.90 9.44 11.25
CA ASP A 79 6.60 10.68 10.54
C ASP A 79 5.73 10.40 9.32
N VAL A 80 4.86 11.34 9.00
CA VAL A 80 3.99 11.32 7.82
C VAL A 80 3.92 12.73 7.26
N ARG A 81 4.46 12.92 6.06
CA ARG A 81 4.59 14.23 5.43
C ARG A 81 4.16 14.21 3.96
N PRO A 82 3.74 15.38 3.44
CA PRO A 82 3.59 15.57 2.00
C PRO A 82 4.86 15.15 1.26
N GLY A 83 4.67 14.34 0.21
CA GLY A 83 5.68 14.03 -0.77
C GLY A 83 5.58 15.00 -1.95
N ASP A 84 5.68 14.44 -3.15
CA ASP A 84 5.51 15.19 -4.38
C ASP A 84 4.08 15.06 -4.93
N ALA A 85 3.72 16.02 -5.76
CA ALA A 85 2.48 16.00 -6.51
C ALA A 85 2.76 16.34 -7.98
N VAL A 86 1.97 15.75 -8.86
CA VAL A 86 2.12 15.97 -10.30
C VAL A 86 0.79 16.22 -10.97
N ARG A 87 0.87 16.99 -12.05
CA ARG A 87 -0.20 17.20 -13.01
C ARG A 87 0.21 16.60 -14.36
N TYR A 88 -0.66 15.80 -14.95
CA TYR A 88 -0.52 15.24 -16.29
C TYR A 88 -1.08 16.25 -17.30
N THR A 89 -0.24 16.80 -18.18
CA THR A 89 -0.73 17.65 -19.26
C THR A 89 -1.34 16.87 -20.41
N SER A 90 -1.22 15.53 -20.45
CA SER A 90 -1.90 14.67 -21.43
C SER A 90 -3.43 14.68 -21.27
N THR A 91 -3.96 15.16 -20.14
CA THR A 91 -5.40 15.43 -19.98
C THR A 91 -5.84 16.72 -20.68
N ASP A 92 -4.89 17.51 -21.20
CA ASP A 92 -5.17 18.64 -22.09
C ASP A 92 -5.32 18.10 -23.53
N PRO A 93 -6.51 18.23 -24.16
CA PRO A 93 -6.74 17.73 -25.51
C PRO A 93 -5.87 18.42 -26.58
N SER A 94 -5.12 19.46 -26.23
CA SER A 94 -4.16 20.13 -27.11
C SER A 94 -2.71 19.63 -26.99
N PHE A 95 -2.42 18.65 -26.11
CA PHE A 95 -1.06 18.14 -25.92
C PHE A 95 -0.69 17.05 -26.94
N GLU A 96 0.34 17.31 -27.76
CA GLU A 96 0.89 16.37 -28.76
C GLU A 96 2.22 15.74 -28.30
N GLY A 97 2.28 15.20 -27.07
CA GLY A 97 3.48 14.53 -26.51
C GLY A 97 3.13 13.22 -25.78
N ASN A 98 4.14 12.48 -25.28
CA ASN A 98 3.90 11.27 -24.48
C ASN A 98 3.55 11.63 -23.01
N GLU A 99 2.89 10.72 -22.29
CA GLU A 99 2.36 10.99 -20.95
C GLU A 99 3.45 11.41 -19.95
N GLU A 100 4.66 10.83 -20.03
CA GLU A 100 5.78 11.15 -19.14
C GLU A 100 6.37 12.56 -19.38
N GLU A 101 6.46 12.99 -20.64
CA GLU A 101 6.90 14.35 -21.02
C GLU A 101 5.87 15.43 -20.63
N GLY A 102 4.61 15.03 -20.46
CA GLY A 102 3.54 15.90 -19.99
C GLY A 102 3.45 16.07 -18.48
N ILE A 103 4.30 15.39 -17.69
CA ILE A 103 4.24 15.44 -16.23
C ILE A 103 4.86 16.75 -15.74
N LYS A 104 4.08 17.52 -14.98
CA LYS A 104 4.56 18.71 -14.27
C LYS A 104 4.49 18.49 -12.78
N SER A 105 5.61 18.67 -12.10
CA SER A 105 5.62 18.81 -10.64
C SER A 105 4.86 20.07 -10.25
N VAL A 106 3.99 19.92 -9.26
CA VAL A 106 3.18 20.98 -8.68
C VAL A 106 3.25 20.87 -7.16
N ASP A 107 2.75 21.89 -6.47
CA ASP A 107 2.64 21.85 -5.01
C ASP A 107 1.68 20.73 -4.59
N PHE A 108 1.91 20.14 -3.43
CA PHE A 108 1.09 19.05 -2.91
C PHE A 108 -0.40 19.42 -2.80
N ASP A 109 -0.66 20.66 -2.38
CA ASP A 109 -2.00 21.21 -2.21
C ASP A 109 -2.56 21.86 -3.49
N ASP A 110 -1.85 21.77 -4.63
CA ASP A 110 -2.34 22.31 -5.89
C ASP A 110 -3.63 21.58 -6.28
N PRO A 111 -4.78 22.28 -6.42
CA PRO A 111 -6.04 21.63 -6.77
C PRO A 111 -6.04 20.97 -8.15
N ALA A 112 -5.09 21.34 -9.03
CA ALA A 112 -4.91 20.75 -10.34
C ALA A 112 -3.97 19.53 -10.35
N ALA A 113 -3.42 19.12 -9.20
CA ALA A 113 -2.61 17.90 -9.15
C ALA A 113 -3.49 16.65 -9.35
N ASN A 114 -3.07 15.81 -10.29
CA ASN A 114 -3.72 14.54 -10.60
C ASN A 114 -3.32 13.47 -9.58
N ASP A 115 -2.01 13.36 -9.33
CA ASP A 115 -1.46 12.39 -8.39
C ASP A 115 -0.69 13.09 -7.28
N ARG A 116 -0.80 12.54 -6.08
CA ARG A 116 -0.09 12.97 -4.89
C ARG A 116 0.49 11.77 -4.19
N ASN A 117 1.68 11.94 -3.63
CA ASN A 117 2.28 10.94 -2.78
C ASN A 117 2.54 11.49 -1.38
N VAL A 118 2.39 10.61 -0.41
CA VAL A 118 2.79 10.81 0.97
C VAL A 118 4.08 10.05 1.21
N VAL A 119 4.98 10.64 1.99
CA VAL A 119 6.17 9.97 2.48
C VAL A 119 5.93 9.59 3.94
N VAL A 120 6.09 8.29 4.22
CA VAL A 120 5.95 7.71 5.56
C VAL A 120 7.33 7.29 6.03
N THR A 121 7.75 7.80 7.18
CA THR A 121 8.97 7.31 7.84
C THR A 121 8.60 6.25 8.85
N ILE A 122 9.23 5.08 8.71
CA ILE A 122 9.02 3.94 9.60
C ILE A 122 10.33 3.70 10.36
N LYS A 123 10.20 3.44 11.67
CA LYS A 123 11.27 2.90 12.49
C LYS A 123 11.07 1.38 12.62
N PRO A 124 11.88 0.56 11.93
CA PRO A 124 11.73 -0.89 11.96
C PRO A 124 12.08 -1.46 13.33
N THR A 125 11.31 -2.47 13.76
CA THR A 125 11.58 -3.34 14.92
C THR A 125 12.14 -4.69 14.48
N TRP A 126 11.81 -5.11 13.26
CA TRP A 126 12.33 -6.31 12.60
C TRP A 126 12.18 -6.16 11.08
N SER A 127 13.03 -6.85 10.32
CA SER A 127 12.96 -6.91 8.87
C SER A 127 13.61 -8.18 8.31
N ALA A 128 13.11 -8.64 7.17
CA ALA A 128 13.75 -9.68 6.34
C ALA A 128 13.75 -9.25 4.87
N GLY A 129 14.70 -9.78 4.08
CA GLY A 129 14.97 -9.35 2.70
C GLY A 129 16.16 -8.40 2.62
N GLU A 130 16.02 -7.30 1.88
CA GLU A 130 17.05 -6.27 1.78
C GLU A 130 17.45 -5.70 3.16
N LYS A 131 18.75 -5.39 3.30
CA LYS A 131 19.24 -4.73 4.50
C LYS A 131 18.79 -3.27 4.51
N ILE A 132 18.25 -2.85 5.65
CA ILE A 132 17.80 -1.48 5.88
C ILE A 132 18.64 -0.78 6.94
N GLY A 133 18.59 0.56 6.90
CA GLY A 133 19.16 1.41 7.95
C GLY A 133 18.26 1.50 9.18
N GLU A 134 18.54 2.47 10.05
CA GLU A 134 17.77 2.69 11.29
C GLU A 134 16.33 3.15 11.05
N THR A 135 16.09 3.83 9.92
CA THR A 135 14.77 4.26 9.46
C THR A 135 14.64 4.03 7.97
N ILE A 136 13.40 3.93 7.50
CA ILE A 136 13.05 3.78 6.08
C ILE A 136 11.97 4.80 5.73
N GLU A 137 12.13 5.44 4.57
CA GLU A 137 11.09 6.27 3.97
C GLU A 137 10.37 5.47 2.90
N VAL A 138 9.05 5.40 2.99
CA VAL A 138 8.17 4.71 2.04
C VAL A 138 7.28 5.74 1.35
N ARG A 139 7.25 5.69 0.02
CA ARG A 139 6.34 6.51 -0.78
C ARG A 139 5.03 5.77 -1.03
N MET A 140 3.91 6.45 -0.78
CA MET A 140 2.56 5.94 -0.96
C MET A 140 1.72 6.92 -1.77
N GLY A 141 1.06 6.46 -2.83
CA GLY A 141 0.11 7.27 -3.58
C GLY A 141 -1.22 7.43 -2.83
N THR A 142 -1.84 8.60 -2.89
CA THR A 142 -3.12 8.88 -2.19
C THR A 142 -4.37 8.51 -2.99
N ALA A 143 -4.18 7.87 -4.15
CA ALA A 143 -5.18 7.25 -5.03
C ALA A 143 -6.65 7.66 -4.83
N GLY A 144 -6.98 8.88 -5.27
CA GLY A 144 -8.35 9.38 -5.42
C GLY A 144 -9.06 9.86 -4.15
N GLY A 145 -8.52 9.59 -2.97
CA GLY A 145 -9.00 10.13 -1.70
C GLY A 145 -8.50 11.55 -1.40
N ASP A 146 -9.08 12.20 -0.40
CA ASP A 146 -8.51 13.46 0.11
C ASP A 146 -7.10 13.17 0.68
N PRO A 147 -6.04 13.79 0.14
CA PRO A 147 -4.67 13.52 0.56
C PRO A 147 -4.41 13.87 2.03
N HIS A 148 -5.12 14.85 2.60
CA HIS A 148 -4.98 15.21 4.01
C HIS A 148 -5.63 14.18 4.92
N ASP A 149 -6.79 13.65 4.54
CA ASP A 149 -7.47 12.61 5.30
C ASP A 149 -6.65 11.31 5.26
N PHE A 150 -6.06 10.98 4.11
CA PHE A 150 -5.14 9.86 3.96
C PHE A 150 -3.91 10.00 4.87
N MET A 151 -3.27 11.18 4.89
CA MET A 151 -2.17 11.46 5.81
C MET A 151 -2.61 11.38 7.28
N ALA A 152 -3.80 11.88 7.61
CA ALA A 152 -4.32 11.82 8.97
C ALA A 152 -4.52 10.36 9.43
N GLY A 153 -5.06 9.50 8.58
CA GLY A 153 -5.19 8.08 8.86
C GLY A 153 -3.84 7.37 9.04
N LEU A 154 -2.85 7.67 8.19
CA LEU A 154 -1.47 7.18 8.37
C LEU A 154 -0.84 7.64 9.69
N ARG A 155 -1.15 8.87 10.13
CA ARG A 155 -0.72 9.37 11.45
C ARG A 155 -1.41 8.64 12.60
N GLY A 156 -2.64 8.18 12.40
CA GLY A 156 -3.34 7.30 13.34
C GLY A 156 -2.58 6.01 13.65
N LEU A 157 -1.75 5.52 12.72
CA LEU A 157 -0.92 4.33 12.88
C LEU A 157 0.38 4.55 13.69
N GLN A 158 0.70 5.78 14.13
CA GLN A 158 1.99 6.09 14.78
C GLN A 158 2.20 5.33 16.10
N ASP A 159 1.12 5.04 16.83
CA ASP A 159 1.21 4.35 18.11
C ASP A 159 1.24 2.81 17.96
N ASP A 160 0.78 2.30 16.81
CA ASP A 160 0.63 0.88 16.54
C ASP A 160 1.87 0.27 15.87
N GLU A 161 2.09 -1.02 16.13
CA GLU A 161 3.04 -1.80 15.33
C GLU A 161 2.35 -2.21 14.03
N THR A 162 3.07 -2.08 12.92
CA THR A 162 2.52 -2.34 11.58
C THR A 162 3.48 -3.24 10.80
N LEU A 163 2.91 -4.13 10.00
CA LEU A 163 3.61 -4.98 9.05
C LEU A 163 3.55 -4.34 7.65
N TRP A 164 4.70 -4.27 6.99
CA TRP A 164 4.85 -3.66 5.67
C TRP A 164 5.54 -4.60 4.72
N LEU A 165 4.96 -4.75 3.53
CA LEU A 165 5.56 -5.48 2.41
C LEU A 165 5.91 -4.47 1.32
N LEU A 166 7.21 -4.35 1.07
CA LEU A 166 7.81 -3.27 0.31
C LEU A 166 8.61 -3.80 -0.87
N LYS A 167 8.63 -2.99 -1.93
CA LYS A 167 9.43 -3.22 -3.13
C LYS A 167 10.15 -1.93 -3.52
N ARG A 168 11.35 -2.05 -4.09
CA ARG A 168 12.04 -0.97 -4.77
C ARG A 168 11.33 -0.70 -6.09
N SER A 169 10.96 0.55 -6.30
CA SER A 169 10.41 0.97 -7.59
C SER A 169 11.45 0.71 -8.69
N ALA A 170 11.10 -0.15 -9.65
CA ALA A 170 11.99 -0.54 -10.75
C ALA A 170 11.89 0.40 -11.96
N GLN A 171 10.87 1.26 -12.00
CA GLN A 171 10.51 2.09 -13.15
C GLN A 171 10.01 3.46 -12.67
N SER A 172 9.83 4.42 -13.58
CA SER A 172 9.36 5.79 -13.32
C SER A 172 10.34 6.70 -12.56
N ARG A 173 9.87 7.92 -12.25
CA ARG A 173 10.59 8.97 -11.52
C ARG A 173 11.03 8.62 -10.10
N TYR A 174 10.51 7.52 -9.54
CA TYR A 174 10.84 7.06 -8.18
C TYR A 174 11.79 5.87 -8.17
N GLN A 175 12.53 5.64 -9.26
CA GLN A 175 13.41 4.49 -9.37
C GLN A 175 14.33 4.36 -8.14
N GLY A 176 14.31 3.16 -7.55
CA GLY A 176 15.09 2.85 -6.35
C GLY A 176 14.48 3.36 -5.04
N GLU A 177 13.35 4.06 -5.03
CA GLU A 177 12.63 4.38 -3.78
C GLU A 177 11.81 3.19 -3.29
N TRP A 178 11.52 3.15 -1.99
CA TRP A 178 10.63 2.15 -1.41
C TRP A 178 9.18 2.51 -1.65
N THR A 179 8.44 1.56 -2.20
CA THR A 179 7.00 1.64 -2.42
C THR A 179 6.32 0.43 -1.83
N THR A 180 5.05 0.57 -1.48
CA THR A 180 4.22 -0.54 -1.02
C THR A 180 3.80 -1.47 -2.15
N VAL A 181 3.62 -2.75 -1.85
CA VAL A 181 3.07 -3.74 -2.78
C VAL A 181 1.53 -3.69 -2.79
N MET A 182 0.92 -4.06 -3.93
CA MET A 182 -0.54 -4.10 -4.14
C MET A 182 -1.25 -2.77 -3.82
N GLY A 183 -0.69 -1.64 -4.27
CA GLY A 183 -1.32 -0.33 -4.05
C GLY A 183 -1.47 0.04 -2.57
N SER A 184 -0.55 -0.40 -1.72
CA SER A 184 -0.59 -0.26 -0.24
C SER A 184 -1.47 -1.26 0.49
N ALA A 185 -2.10 -2.21 -0.19
CA ALA A 185 -2.98 -3.18 0.46
C ALA A 185 -2.24 -4.13 1.43
N LEU A 186 -0.92 -4.28 1.26
CA LEU A 186 -0.07 -5.10 2.14
C LEU A 186 0.60 -4.26 3.24
N VAL A 187 -0.13 -3.29 3.76
CA VAL A 187 0.15 -2.58 5.01
C VAL A 187 -0.92 -3.00 6.01
N GLY A 188 -0.50 -3.48 7.18
CA GLY A 188 -1.42 -4.10 8.14
C GLY A 188 -1.07 -3.78 9.59
N PRO A 189 -2.05 -3.47 10.46
CA PRO A 189 -1.80 -3.36 11.88
C PRO A 189 -1.46 -4.73 12.48
N VAL A 190 -0.62 -4.72 13.51
CA VAL A 190 -0.27 -5.89 14.31
C VAL A 190 -0.98 -5.78 15.65
N GLY A 191 -1.85 -6.75 15.94
CA GLY A 191 -2.56 -6.86 17.21
C GLY A 191 -1.60 -7.09 18.38
N GLN A 192 -2.07 -6.81 19.60
CA GLN A 192 -1.26 -7.01 20.82
C GLN A 192 -0.84 -8.46 21.05
N ASP A 193 -1.60 -9.42 20.51
CA ASP A 193 -1.31 -10.85 20.52
C ASP A 193 -0.40 -11.29 19.36
N GLY A 194 0.06 -10.34 18.54
CA GLY A 194 0.90 -10.57 17.36
C GLY A 194 0.12 -11.02 16.13
N THR A 195 -1.22 -11.03 16.17
CA THR A 195 -2.03 -11.26 14.97
C THR A 195 -1.81 -10.15 13.95
N ILE A 196 -1.85 -10.49 12.67
CA ILE A 196 -1.76 -9.50 11.59
C ILE A 196 -3.08 -9.46 10.84
N ASN A 197 -3.45 -8.27 10.40
CA ASN A 197 -4.60 -8.07 9.51
C ASN A 197 -4.19 -7.15 8.37
N PHE A 198 -4.80 -7.32 7.20
CA PHE A 198 -4.68 -6.45 6.03
C PHE A 198 -6.07 -5.99 5.60
N PRO A 199 -6.69 -5.04 6.33
CA PRO A 199 -8.09 -4.67 6.09
C PRO A 199 -8.33 -4.15 4.66
N ALA A 200 -7.28 -3.58 4.07
CA ALA A 200 -7.26 -3.10 2.69
C ALA A 200 -7.40 -4.20 1.62
N LEU A 201 -7.28 -5.49 1.97
CA LEU A 201 -7.60 -6.62 1.08
C LEU A 201 -9.11 -6.94 1.06
N GLY A 202 -9.87 -6.49 2.05
CA GLY A 202 -11.30 -6.77 2.17
C GLY A 202 -11.59 -8.28 2.26
N GLY A 203 -12.56 -8.76 1.46
CA GLY A 203 -13.01 -10.16 1.52
C GLY A 203 -11.94 -11.20 1.10
N ASP A 204 -10.85 -10.76 0.48
CA ASP A 204 -9.77 -11.65 0.02
C ASP A 204 -8.72 -11.91 1.11
N GLU A 205 -8.77 -11.18 2.23
CA GLU A 205 -7.76 -11.21 3.29
C GLU A 205 -7.53 -12.62 3.87
N GLU A 206 -8.60 -13.30 4.29
CA GLU A 206 -8.51 -14.62 4.90
C GLU A 206 -7.83 -15.64 3.97
N GLY A 207 -8.17 -15.57 2.67
CA GLY A 207 -7.59 -16.41 1.63
C GLY A 207 -6.15 -16.05 1.29
N PHE A 208 -5.75 -14.80 1.48
CA PHE A 208 -4.38 -14.33 1.24
C PHE A 208 -3.45 -14.69 2.41
N VAL A 209 -3.87 -14.42 3.64
CA VAL A 209 -3.04 -14.62 4.85
C VAL A 209 -2.94 -16.12 5.20
N LYS A 210 -4.03 -16.89 5.04
CA LYS A 210 -4.11 -18.35 5.27
C LYS A 210 -3.37 -18.82 6.52
N THR A 211 -2.12 -19.28 6.36
CA THR A 211 -1.31 -19.92 7.41
C THR A 211 -0.38 -18.96 8.14
N LEU A 212 -0.24 -17.72 7.67
CA LEU A 212 0.66 -16.71 8.22
C LEU A 212 -0.11 -15.62 8.96
N THR A 213 -0.98 -16.01 9.91
CA THR A 213 -1.87 -15.08 10.62
C THR A 213 -1.22 -14.30 11.76
N THR A 214 0.06 -14.57 12.05
CA THR A 214 0.80 -13.92 13.14
C THR A 214 2.15 -13.43 12.68
N ILE A 215 2.68 -12.44 13.39
CA ILE A 215 4.00 -11.90 13.10
C ILE A 215 5.09 -12.95 13.27
N THR A 216 4.99 -13.82 14.29
CA THR A 216 5.93 -14.91 14.49
C THR A 216 5.97 -15.84 13.28
N ALA A 217 4.80 -16.23 12.75
CA ALA A 217 4.71 -17.07 11.57
C ALA A 217 5.31 -16.38 10.33
N VAL A 218 5.05 -15.08 10.14
CA VAL A 218 5.66 -14.31 9.05
C VAL A 218 7.18 -14.26 9.17
N ARG A 219 7.72 -14.02 10.38
CA ARG A 219 9.16 -13.97 10.63
C ARG A 219 9.82 -15.30 10.31
N GLU A 220 9.29 -16.39 10.85
CA GLU A 220 9.79 -17.75 10.60
C GLU A 220 9.74 -18.10 9.11
N ALA A 221 8.65 -17.74 8.42
CA ALA A 221 8.51 -18.00 7.00
C ALA A 221 9.46 -17.16 6.14
N ALA A 222 9.70 -15.89 6.50
CA ALA A 222 10.56 -14.97 5.75
C ALA A 222 12.06 -15.28 5.94
N GLU A 223 12.44 -15.77 7.12
CA GLU A 223 13.80 -16.23 7.44
C GLU A 223 14.05 -17.69 7.03
N GLY A 224 12.99 -18.38 6.58
CA GLY A 224 13.05 -19.74 6.06
C GLY A 224 13.84 -19.85 4.74
N PRO A 225 14.02 -21.09 4.24
CA PRO A 225 14.75 -21.34 2.99
C PRO A 225 14.12 -20.61 1.80
N GLU A 226 14.95 -20.27 0.83
CA GLU A 226 14.48 -19.71 -0.45
C GLU A 226 13.50 -20.67 -1.13
N ARG A 227 12.48 -20.07 -1.75
CA ARG A 227 11.40 -20.77 -2.46
C ARG A 227 11.31 -20.23 -3.87
N THR A 228 10.90 -21.09 -4.80
CA THR A 228 10.73 -20.71 -6.20
C THR A 228 9.44 -21.29 -6.76
N THR A 229 8.61 -20.44 -7.35
CA THR A 229 7.48 -20.84 -8.17
C THR A 229 7.83 -20.71 -9.64
N GLN A 230 7.65 -21.78 -10.41
CA GLN A 230 7.81 -21.75 -11.86
C GLN A 230 6.45 -21.56 -12.53
N MET A 231 6.36 -20.59 -13.42
CA MET A 231 5.17 -20.31 -14.23
C MET A 231 5.52 -20.46 -15.71
N ASP A 232 4.67 -21.14 -16.48
CA ASP A 232 4.75 -21.16 -17.94
C ASP A 232 3.63 -20.32 -18.54
N LEU A 233 4.01 -19.19 -19.14
CA LEU A 233 3.12 -18.23 -19.78
C LEU A 233 3.26 -18.26 -21.31
N THR A 234 3.91 -19.28 -21.88
CA THR A 234 3.87 -19.49 -23.34
C THR A 234 2.51 -20.06 -23.71
N GLN A 235 1.59 -19.20 -24.17
CA GLN A 235 0.35 -19.60 -24.83
C GLN A 235 0.35 -19.13 -26.28
#